data_AF-A0A0L7LRK0-F1
#
_entry.id   AF-A0A0L7LRK0-F1
#
_cell.length_a   1.000
_cell.length_b   1.000
_cell.length_c   1.000
_cell.angle_alpha   90.00
_cell.angle_beta   90.00
_cell.angle_gamma   90.00
#
_symmetry.space_group_name_H-M   'P 1'
#
loop_
_entity.id
_entity.type
_entity.pdbx_description
1 polymer ?
#
loop_
_entity_poly.entity_id
_entity_poly.type
_entity_poly.pdbx_seq_one_letter_code
_entity_poly.pdbx_strand_id
1 'polypeptide(L)'
;QFPFETFVPKLQFLSVVLPKELPRLVKIERLRRKFLAANIKGEQYPCPGLAFIPKGEGKPSKGGSGDFIQTLNNLYEWTNVAAFSFDKSTETWEVMALDGSKRRFNIPRIRLMFKADDPETFAQRVRFACDLRREIENNL
;
A
#
# COMPACT_ATOMS: atom_id res chain seq x y z
N GLN A 1 6.52 -9.32 -17.76
CA GLN A 1 5.25 -10.08 -17.74
C GLN A 1 5.08 -10.65 -16.34
N PHE A 2 4.05 -10.23 -15.61
CA PHE A 2 3.79 -10.72 -14.24
C PHE A 2 3.26 -12.16 -14.31
N PRO A 3 3.76 -13.10 -13.49
CA PRO A 3 3.35 -14.50 -13.57
C PRO A 3 1.88 -14.69 -13.12
N PHE A 4 1.13 -15.40 -13.96
CA PHE A 4 -0.32 -15.64 -13.88
C PHE A 4 -0.76 -16.46 -12.66
N GLU A 5 0.17 -17.14 -11.97
CA GLU A 5 -0.15 -17.98 -10.81
C GLU A 5 -0.60 -17.22 -9.55
N THR A 6 -0.60 -15.87 -9.58
CA THR A 6 -1.04 -15.05 -8.44
C THR A 6 -2.58 -15.05 -8.27
N PHE A 7 -3.33 -15.55 -9.25
CA PHE A 7 -4.80 -15.52 -9.28
C PHE A 7 -5.48 -16.80 -8.76
N VAL A 8 -4.75 -17.76 -8.20
CA VAL A 8 -5.39 -18.90 -7.54
C VAL A 8 -6.14 -18.36 -6.31
N PRO A 9 -7.48 -18.46 -6.25
CA PRO A 9 -8.21 -18.07 -5.05
C PRO A 9 -7.68 -18.92 -3.90
N LYS A 10 -7.15 -18.26 -2.87
CA LYS A 10 -6.70 -18.95 -1.65
C LYS A 10 -7.91 -19.59 -1.00
N LEU A 11 -8.16 -20.87 -1.30
CA LEU A 11 -9.06 -21.73 -0.55
C LEU A 11 -8.72 -21.56 0.93
N GLN A 12 -9.61 -20.90 1.67
CA GLN A 12 -9.49 -20.82 3.11
C GLN A 12 -9.81 -22.21 3.64
N PHE A 13 -8.78 -22.97 4.01
CA PHE A 13 -8.94 -24.27 4.63
C PHE A 13 -9.79 -24.14 5.91
N LEU A 14 -10.71 -25.10 6.10
CA LEU A 14 -11.50 -25.26 7.31
C LEU A 14 -10.61 -25.23 8.57
N SER A 15 -11.13 -24.62 9.63
CA SER A 15 -10.53 -24.37 10.94
C SER A 15 -10.24 -25.62 11.79
N VAL A 16 -10.03 -26.78 11.19
CA VAL A 16 -9.69 -28.01 11.93
C VAL A 16 -8.17 -28.07 12.07
N VAL A 17 -7.69 -27.83 13.29
CA VAL A 17 -6.27 -27.85 13.64
C VAL A 17 -6.06 -29.00 14.61
N LEU A 18 -5.05 -29.84 14.35
CA LEU A 18 -4.75 -30.96 15.24
C LEU A 18 -4.35 -30.45 16.63
N PRO A 19 -4.70 -31.19 17.70
CA PRO A 19 -4.29 -30.83 19.05
C PRO A 19 -2.77 -30.62 19.12
N LYS A 20 -2.34 -29.50 19.73
CA LYS A 20 -0.94 -29.03 19.84
C LYS A 20 -0.36 -28.29 18.63
N GLU A 21 -1.11 -28.11 17.54
CA GLU A 21 -0.72 -27.19 16.47
C GLU A 21 -1.38 -25.82 16.64
N LEU A 22 -0.62 -24.75 16.36
CA LEU A 22 -1.13 -23.39 16.45
C LEU A 22 -1.97 -23.08 15.21
N PRO A 23 -3.25 -22.66 15.38
CA PRO A 23 -4.05 -22.22 14.25
C PRO A 23 -3.35 -21.12 13.47
N ARG A 24 -3.46 -21.15 12.14
CA ARG A 24 -2.76 -20.21 11.25
C ARG A 24 -3.00 -18.75 11.64
N LEU A 25 -4.22 -18.40 12.03
CA LEU A 25 -4.58 -17.05 12.50
C LEU A 25 -3.83 -16.67 13.79
N VAL A 26 -3.69 -17.59 14.74
CA VAL A 26 -2.94 -17.38 15.99
C VAL A 26 -1.44 -17.24 15.70
N LYS A 27 -0.91 -17.99 14.73
CA LYS A 27 0.48 -17.86 14.28
C LYS A 27 0.74 -16.50 13.64
N ILE A 28 -0.18 -16.01 12.80
CA ILE A 28 -0.12 -14.68 12.18
C ILE A 28 -0.18 -13.59 13.25
N GLU A 29 -1.10 -13.68 14.22
CA GLU A 29 -1.24 -12.69 15.29
C GLU A 29 -0.03 -12.70 16.24
N ARG A 30 0.51 -13.88 16.58
CA ARG A 30 1.75 -14.00 17.37
C ARG A 30 2.95 -13.40 16.63
N LEU A 31 3.05 -13.62 15.33
CA LEU A 31 4.06 -12.96 14.50
C LEU A 31 3.85 -11.45 14.52
N ARG A 32 2.64 -10.95 14.27
CA ARG A 32 2.33 -9.51 14.29
C ARG A 32 2.69 -8.86 15.62
N ARG A 33 2.34 -9.47 16.75
CA ARG A 33 2.72 -9.00 18.09
C ARG A 33 4.22 -9.04 18.30
N LYS A 34 4.91 -10.06 17.81
CA LYS A 34 6.38 -10.13 17.84
C LYS A 34 7.01 -9.05 16.97
N PHE A 35 6.42 -8.73 15.81
CA PHE A 35 6.85 -7.65 14.92
C PHE A 35 6.59 -6.25 15.50
N LEU A 36 5.53 -6.09 16.30
CA LEU A 36 5.21 -4.84 17.02
C LEU A 36 6.04 -4.66 18.30
N ALA A 37 6.31 -5.75 19.03
CA ALA A 37 7.00 -5.73 20.32
C ALA A 37 8.53 -5.73 20.16
N ALA A 38 9.06 -6.41 19.15
CA ALA A 38 10.39 -6.10 18.68
C ALA A 38 10.25 -4.74 17.98
N ASN A 39 10.89 -3.71 18.50
CA ASN A 39 11.03 -2.42 17.83
C ASN A 39 11.93 -2.62 16.60
N ILE A 40 11.44 -3.37 15.60
CA ILE A 40 12.24 -3.86 14.50
C ILE A 40 12.63 -2.61 13.73
N LYS A 41 13.92 -2.27 13.83
CA LYS A 41 14.70 -1.57 12.80
C LYS A 41 14.67 -2.42 11.52
N GLY A 42 13.48 -2.71 11.02
CA GLY A 42 13.26 -3.52 9.83
C GLY A 42 13.40 -2.61 8.64
N GLU A 43 13.98 -3.13 7.57
CA GLU A 43 13.90 -2.47 6.28
C GLU A 43 12.43 -2.15 5.99
N GLN A 44 12.09 -0.87 5.99
CA GLN A 44 10.76 -0.42 5.59
C GLN A 44 10.68 -0.61 4.09
N TYR A 45 10.01 -1.69 3.67
CA TYR A 45 9.73 -1.91 2.27
C TYR A 45 8.68 -0.89 1.81
N PRO A 46 8.96 -0.10 0.77
CA PRO A 46 8.06 0.96 0.36
C PRO A 46 6.78 0.36 -0.26
N CYS A 47 5.66 0.99 0.06
CA CYS A 47 4.34 0.58 -0.41
C CYS A 47 4.14 0.99 -1.88
N PRO A 48 3.76 0.07 -2.77
CA PRO A 48 3.49 0.41 -4.16
C PRO A 48 2.22 1.26 -4.29
N GLY A 49 2.29 2.30 -5.12
CA GLY A 49 1.20 3.24 -5.35
C GLY A 49 1.22 3.87 -6.73
N LEU A 50 0.25 4.75 -6.96
CA LEU A 50 0.15 5.70 -8.05
C LEU A 50 0.11 7.10 -7.46
N ALA A 51 0.93 8.01 -7.97
CA ALA A 51 0.94 9.40 -7.53
C ALA A 51 0.80 10.38 -8.69
N PHE A 52 0.08 11.47 -8.46
CA PHE A 52 -0.04 12.57 -9.41
C PHE A 52 1.12 13.56 -9.20
N ILE A 53 2.16 13.45 -10.04
CA ILE A 53 3.44 14.16 -9.91
C ILE A 53 3.88 14.80 -11.23
N PRO A 54 4.82 15.77 -11.21
CA PRO A 54 5.31 16.40 -12.43
C PRO A 54 5.94 15.39 -13.40
N LYS A 55 5.67 15.56 -14.69
CA LYS A 55 6.27 14.72 -15.74
C LYS A 55 7.79 14.84 -15.72
N GLY A 56 8.47 13.79 -16.19
CA GLY A 56 9.93 13.81 -16.37
C GLY A 56 10.31 14.61 -17.62
N GLU A 57 11.36 15.42 -17.50
CA GLU A 57 12.09 16.03 -18.62
C GLU A 57 12.52 14.91 -19.58
N GLY A 58 11.82 14.72 -20.71
CA GLY A 58 12.12 13.67 -21.69
C GLY A 58 10.92 12.88 -22.20
N LYS A 59 9.72 13.03 -21.62
CA LYS A 59 8.51 12.51 -22.27
C LYS A 59 8.11 13.45 -23.41
N PRO A 60 7.98 12.96 -24.66
CA PRO A 60 7.51 13.82 -25.74
C PRO A 60 6.13 14.36 -25.37
N SER A 61 5.98 15.68 -25.35
CA SER A 61 4.64 16.26 -25.35
C SER A 61 3.96 15.69 -26.59
N LYS A 62 2.74 15.15 -26.45
CA LYS A 62 1.97 14.76 -27.63
C LYS A 62 1.72 16.04 -28.40
N GLY A 63 2.54 16.27 -29.42
CA GLY A 63 2.54 17.45 -30.25
C GLY A 63 1.17 17.65 -30.86
N GLY A 64 0.60 18.81 -30.58
CA GLY A 64 -0.61 19.30 -31.18
C GLY A 64 -0.67 20.79 -30.85
N SER A 65 -0.82 21.62 -31.88
CA SER A 65 -1.18 23.03 -31.71
C SER A 65 -2.34 23.13 -30.72
N GLY A 66 -2.17 23.76 -29.56
CA GLY A 66 -3.21 23.67 -28.54
C GLY A 66 -3.00 24.65 -27.40
N ASP A 67 -4.10 25.34 -27.08
CA ASP A 67 -4.24 26.41 -26.11
C ASP A 67 -3.52 26.18 -24.76
N PHE A 68 -3.30 27.26 -24.01
CA PHE A 68 -2.67 27.28 -22.69
C PHE A 68 -3.12 26.13 -21.75
N ILE A 69 -4.41 25.76 -21.81
CA ILE A 69 -5.01 24.66 -21.05
C ILE A 69 -4.35 23.30 -21.35
N GLN A 70 -4.00 23.03 -22.60
CA GLN A 70 -3.34 21.80 -23.00
C GLN A 70 -1.89 21.73 -22.49
N THR A 71 -1.23 22.88 -22.40
CA THR A 71 0.10 22.99 -21.78
C THR A 71 0.02 22.65 -20.28
N LEU A 72 -0.96 23.20 -19.56
CA LEU A 72 -1.14 22.91 -18.13
C LEU A 72 -1.44 21.42 -17.86
N ASN A 73 -2.30 20.81 -18.67
CA ASN A 73 -2.63 19.38 -18.57
C ASN A 73 -1.41 18.48 -18.81
N ASN A 74 -0.37 19.00 -19.48
CA ASN A 74 0.84 18.25 -19.75
C ASN A 74 1.90 18.33 -18.65
N LEU A 75 1.72 19.14 -17.61
CA LEU A 75 2.72 19.32 -16.55
C LEU A 75 2.79 18.15 -15.56
N TYR A 76 1.64 17.48 -15.31
CA TYR A 76 1.52 16.41 -14.32
C TYR A 76 0.97 15.13 -14.94
N GLU A 77 1.28 13.99 -14.32
CA GLU A 77 0.69 12.71 -14.69
C GLU A 77 0.63 11.76 -13.50
N TRP A 78 -0.24 10.74 -13.62
CA TRP A 78 -0.24 9.61 -12.71
C TRP A 78 0.95 8.69 -13.01
N THR A 79 1.85 8.55 -12.05
CA THR A 79 3.08 7.77 -12.16
C THR A 79 3.10 6.68 -11.09
N ASN A 80 3.60 5.49 -11.43
CA ASN A 80 3.84 4.45 -10.43
C ASN A 80 4.90 4.93 -9.44
N VAL A 81 4.63 4.81 -8.14
CA VAL A 81 5.54 5.23 -7.09
C VAL A 81 5.72 4.16 -6.03
N ALA A 82 6.82 4.26 -5.29
CA ALA A 82 7.03 3.57 -4.03
C ALA A 82 6.94 4.60 -2.89
N ALA A 83 6.01 4.42 -1.95
CA ALA A 83 5.79 5.31 -0.82
C ALA A 83 6.54 4.78 0.42
N PHE A 84 7.33 5.64 1.07
CA PHE A 84 8.21 5.25 2.16
C PHE A 84 7.64 5.59 3.53
N SER A 85 7.38 6.87 3.75
CA SER A 85 7.03 7.40 5.07
C SER A 85 6.01 8.54 4.94
N PHE A 86 5.30 8.77 6.05
CA PHE A 86 4.39 9.89 6.20
C PHE A 86 4.94 10.84 7.26
N ASP A 87 5.12 12.10 6.90
CA ASP A 87 5.46 13.16 7.86
C ASP A 87 4.17 13.80 8.39
N LYS A 88 3.95 13.63 9.69
CA LYS A 88 2.77 14.16 10.38
C LYS A 88 2.79 15.68 10.50
N SER A 89 3.97 16.31 10.48
CA SER A 89 4.09 17.77 10.64
C SER A 89 3.68 18.51 9.38
N THR A 90 4.00 17.96 8.21
CA THR A 90 3.66 18.53 6.90
C THR A 90 2.44 17.89 6.24
N GLU A 91 1.92 16.81 6.83
CA GLU A 91 0.83 15.98 6.28
C GLU A 91 1.13 15.46 4.85
N THR A 92 2.39 15.14 4.59
CA THR A 92 2.85 14.66 3.27
C THR A 92 3.52 13.30 3.34
N TRP A 93 3.46 12.60 2.21
CA TRP A 93 4.10 11.31 1.98
C TRP A 93 5.39 11.47 1.18
N GLU A 94 6.46 10.84 1.64
CA GLU A 94 7.68 10.66 0.85
C GLU A 94 7.46 9.53 -0.16
N VAL A 95 7.56 9.85 -1.45
CA VAL A 95 7.38 8.90 -2.55
C VAL A 95 8.54 8.98 -3.55
N MET A 96 8.85 7.86 -4.21
CA MET A 96 9.82 7.79 -5.31
C MET A 96 9.16 7.30 -6.60
N ALA A 97 9.40 8.02 -7.69
CA ALA A 97 8.93 7.65 -9.03
C ALA A 97 9.61 6.37 -9.54
N LEU A 98 8.80 5.45 -10.06
CA LEU A 98 9.21 4.18 -10.68
C LEU A 98 9.21 4.25 -12.22
N ASP A 99 9.42 5.44 -12.77
CA ASP A 99 9.53 5.72 -14.22
C ASP A 99 10.97 5.60 -14.75
N GLY A 100 11.90 5.09 -13.93
CA GLY A 100 13.33 5.03 -14.22
C GLY A 100 14.12 6.24 -13.73
N SER A 101 13.47 7.40 -13.52
CA SER A 101 14.14 8.62 -13.04
C SER A 101 14.49 8.58 -11.56
N LYS A 102 13.78 7.76 -10.76
CA LYS A 102 13.94 7.65 -9.29
C LYS A 102 13.82 8.99 -8.54
N ARG A 103 13.13 9.98 -9.13
CA ARG A 103 12.86 11.27 -8.50
C ARG A 103 12.00 11.09 -7.24
N ARG A 104 12.29 11.86 -6.19
CA ARG A 104 11.55 11.84 -4.93
C ARG A 104 10.69 13.08 -4.76
N PHE A 105 9.54 12.90 -4.13
CA PHE A 105 8.57 13.97 -3.89
C PHE A 105 7.93 13.81 -2.51
N ASN A 106 7.60 14.94 -1.89
CA ASN A 106 6.71 15.00 -0.74
C ASN A 106 5.34 15.45 -1.23
N ILE A 107 4.34 14.57 -1.16
CA ILE A 107 3.01 14.83 -1.72
C ILE A 107 1.90 14.65 -0.68
N PRO A 108 0.83 15.47 -0.73
CA PRO A 108 -0.32 15.26 0.15
C PRO A 108 -1.08 13.99 -0.23
N ARG A 109 -1.83 13.43 0.72
CA ARG A 109 -2.61 12.20 0.56
C ARG A 109 -3.56 12.22 -0.65
N ILE A 110 -4.11 13.38 -1.02
CA ILE A 110 -5.01 13.54 -2.18
C ILE A 110 -4.33 13.24 -3.52
N ARG A 111 -3.00 13.36 -3.61
CA ARG A 111 -2.23 13.05 -4.82
C ARG A 111 -1.69 11.62 -4.85
N LEU A 112 -1.96 10.80 -3.82
CA LEU A 112 -1.43 9.45 -3.67
C LEU A 112 -2.56 8.42 -3.58
N MET A 113 -2.47 7.39 -4.39
CA MET A 113 -3.33 6.22 -4.38
C MET A 113 -2.48 4.97 -4.12
N PHE A 114 -2.67 4.31 -2.99
CA PHE A 114 -2.02 3.03 -2.73
C PHE A 114 -2.60 1.94 -3.63
N LYS A 115 -1.74 1.06 -4.16
CA LYS A 115 -2.19 -0.14 -4.90
C LYS A 115 -2.54 -1.30 -3.97
N ALA A 116 -2.01 -1.26 -2.75
CA ALA A 116 -2.54 -2.02 -1.63
C ALA A 116 -3.70 -1.25 -1.00
N ASP A 117 -4.57 -1.95 -0.27
CA ASP A 117 -5.59 -1.33 0.59
C ASP A 117 -4.93 -0.23 1.44
N ASP A 118 -5.61 0.93 1.60
CA ASP A 118 -5.07 2.02 2.40
C ASP A 118 -4.67 1.48 3.80
N PRO A 119 -3.49 1.82 4.35
CA PRO A 119 -3.01 1.24 5.60
C PRO A 119 -4.01 1.38 6.75
N GLU A 120 -4.78 2.48 6.77
CA GLU A 120 -5.81 2.73 7.77
C GLU A 120 -7.04 1.87 7.54
N THR A 121 -7.52 1.77 6.29
CA THR A 121 -8.60 0.84 5.91
C THR A 121 -8.23 -0.62 6.21
N PHE A 122 -6.99 -1.02 5.92
CA PHE A 122 -6.47 -2.33 6.27
C PHE A 122 -6.48 -2.55 7.79
N ALA A 123 -5.99 -1.58 8.57
CA ALA A 123 -5.97 -1.67 10.03
C ALA A 123 -7.38 -1.77 10.62
N GLN A 124 -8.34 -0.97 10.13
CA GLN A 124 -9.75 -1.01 10.53
C GLN A 124 -10.38 -2.37 10.22
N ARG A 125 -10.14 -2.92 9.02
CA ARG A 125 -10.67 -4.22 8.62
C ARG A 125 -10.13 -5.35 9.48
N VAL A 126 -8.83 -5.32 9.80
CA VAL A 126 -8.23 -6.29 10.72
C VAL A 126 -8.79 -6.15 12.14
N ARG A 127 -8.97 -4.91 12.64
CA ARG A 127 -9.60 -4.66 13.94
C ARG A 127 -11.03 -5.24 13.99
N PHE A 128 -11.85 -4.94 12.98
CA PHE A 128 -13.20 -5.46 12.87
C PHE A 128 -13.22 -6.99 12.90
N ALA A 129 -12.35 -7.65 12.12
CA ALA A 129 -12.25 -9.11 12.11
C ALA A 129 -11.84 -9.68 13.49
N CYS A 130 -10.96 -9.01 14.22
CA CYS A 130 -10.58 -9.40 15.58
C CYS A 130 -11.73 -9.24 16.59
N ASP A 131 -12.45 -8.12 16.51
CA ASP A 131 -13.58 -7.82 17.40
C ASP A 131 -14.73 -8.80 17.17
N LEU A 132 -15.09 -9.06 15.90
CA LEU A 132 -16.11 -10.03 15.51
C LEU A 132 -15.78 -11.45 16.00
N ARG A 133 -14.52 -11.87 15.85
CA ARG A 133 -14.07 -13.17 16.35
C ARG A 133 -14.21 -13.28 17.86
N ARG A 134 -13.81 -12.23 18.60
CA ARG A 134 -13.93 -12.18 20.06
C ARG A 134 -15.39 -12.28 20.51
N GLU A 135 -16.29 -11.61 19.80
CA GLU A 135 -17.73 -11.66 20.07
C GLU A 135 -18.28 -13.08 19.87
N ILE A 136 -17.97 -13.72 18.74
CA ILE A 136 -18.43 -15.09 18.46
C ILE A 136 -17.81 -16.11 19.44
N GLU A 137 -16.54 -15.98 19.78
CA GLU A 137 -15.84 -16.94 20.66
C GLU A 137 -16.24 -16.81 22.14
N ASN A 138 -16.67 -15.62 22.61
CA ASN A 138 -16.96 -15.37 24.02
C ASN A 138 -18.46 -15.22 24.34
N ASN A 139 -19.34 -15.11 23.33
CA ASN A 139 -20.80 -15.12 23.51
C ASN A 139 -21.43 -16.49 23.20
N LEU A 140 -20.63 -17.57 23.26
CA LEU A 140 -21.04 -18.98 23.27
C LEU A 140 -20.60 -19.59 24.61
#